data_AF-M2YKF9-F1
#
_entry.id   AF-M2YKF9-F1
#
_cell.length_a   1.000
_cell.length_b   1.000
_cell.length_c   1.000
_cell.angle_alpha   90.00
_cell.angle_beta   90.00
_cell.angle_gamma   90.00
#
_symmetry.space_group_name_H-M   'P 1'
#
loop_
_entity.id
_entity.type
_entity.pdbx_description
1 polymer ?
#
loop_
_entity_poly.entity_id
_entity_poly.type
_entity_poly.pdbx_seq_one_letter_code
_entity_poly.pdbx_strand_id
1 'polypeptide(L)'
;MDPRASDCEVDPVEAGHGSVGRTVAAWLVASAAVLSSCAGLPGGTEGDLSRAAAQSASATASAELAMELVAEHRTTRAHAVTVLSDALDEVLAAYSAVAAVEVATGQEAAHRAALLDRIDAAATVLGEARARTDAVATAPSAADVTGRLADLTGYLSAFAEGSR
;
A
#
# COMPACT_ATOMS: atom_id res chain seq x y z
N MET A 1 45.61 36.51 -28.21
CA MET A 1 45.07 35.14 -28.19
C MET A 1 43.57 35.25 -28.19
N ASP A 2 42.94 34.76 -29.25
CA ASP A 2 41.49 34.79 -29.49
C ASP A 2 40.67 33.98 -28.47
N PRO A 3 39.37 34.30 -28.33
CA PRO A 3 38.37 33.73 -27.43
C PRO A 3 37.55 32.61 -28.09
N ARG A 4 36.96 31.71 -27.28
CA ARG A 4 35.84 30.79 -27.62
C ARG A 4 35.26 30.29 -26.29
N ALA A 5 33.94 30.22 -26.02
CA ALA A 5 32.75 30.50 -26.80
C ALA A 5 31.52 30.58 -25.85
N SER A 6 30.53 31.40 -26.24
CA SER A 6 29.07 31.31 -26.04
C SER A 6 28.54 31.20 -24.60
N ASP A 7 27.85 32.19 -24.02
CA ASP A 7 26.83 33.13 -24.52
C ASP A 7 25.76 32.46 -25.41
N CYS A 8 24.64 32.11 -24.77
CA CYS A 8 23.32 32.07 -25.39
C CYS A 8 22.42 33.07 -24.65
N GLU A 9 22.58 34.32 -25.08
CA GLU A 9 21.53 35.29 -25.38
C GLU A 9 20.09 34.80 -25.16
N VAL A 10 19.36 35.49 -24.28
CA VAL A 10 17.91 35.41 -24.16
C VAL A 10 17.34 36.66 -24.83
N ASP A 11 16.87 36.50 -26.06
CA ASP A 11 16.04 37.49 -26.74
C ASP A 11 14.63 37.54 -26.14
N PRO A 12 14.09 38.73 -25.83
CA PRO A 12 12.66 38.91 -25.66
C PRO A 12 12.00 39.17 -27.02
N VAL A 13 11.18 38.23 -27.50
CA VAL A 13 10.24 38.50 -28.59
C VAL A 13 9.07 39.33 -28.08
N GLU A 14 8.97 40.56 -28.61
CA GLU A 14 7.76 41.37 -28.59
C GLU A 14 6.81 40.91 -29.71
N ALA A 15 5.57 40.55 -29.37
CA ALA A 15 4.45 40.54 -30.32
C ALA A 15 3.13 40.71 -29.57
N GLY A 16 2.42 41.80 -29.88
CA GLY A 16 1.18 42.19 -29.24
C GLY A 16 -0.10 41.56 -29.82
N HIS A 17 -1.20 41.94 -29.15
CA HIS A 17 -2.61 41.81 -29.54
C HIS A 17 -3.21 40.40 -29.67
N GLY A 18 -3.92 39.99 -28.62
CA GLY A 18 -4.90 38.92 -28.66
C GLY A 18 -5.61 38.77 -27.33
N SER A 19 -6.71 39.51 -27.15
CA SER A 19 -7.71 39.20 -26.13
C SER A 19 -8.15 37.73 -26.26
N VAL A 20 -8.56 37.12 -25.14
CA VAL A 20 -9.03 35.71 -25.04
C VAL A 20 -7.91 34.67 -24.79
N GLY A 21 -7.21 34.76 -23.66
CA GLY A 21 -6.28 33.70 -23.23
C GLY A 21 -5.89 33.69 -21.75
N ARG A 22 -6.47 34.58 -20.93
CA ARG A 22 -6.03 34.80 -19.54
C ARG A 22 -6.64 33.85 -18.50
N THR A 23 -7.57 32.98 -18.89
CA THR A 23 -8.25 32.05 -17.95
C THR A 23 -7.65 30.65 -17.90
N VAL A 24 -6.80 30.26 -18.84
CA VAL A 24 -6.23 28.89 -18.87
C VAL A 24 -4.92 28.80 -18.08
N ALA A 25 -4.13 29.88 -18.04
CA ALA A 25 -2.82 29.87 -17.37
C ALA A 25 -2.89 29.77 -15.83
N ALA A 26 -3.99 30.23 -15.21
CA ALA A 26 -4.17 30.13 -13.76
C ALA A 26 -4.47 28.69 -13.29
N TRP A 27 -4.94 27.82 -14.18
CA TRP A 27 -5.21 26.41 -13.86
C TRP A 27 -3.97 25.51 -13.95
N LEU A 28 -2.90 25.94 -14.62
CA LEU A 28 -1.69 25.14 -14.77
C LEU A 28 -0.71 25.29 -13.59
N VAL A 29 -0.78 26.41 -12.85
CA VAL A 29 0.10 26.65 -11.69
C VAL A 29 -0.47 26.06 -10.39
N ALA A 30 -1.79 25.89 -10.28
CA ALA A 30 -2.42 25.20 -9.14
C ALA A 30 -2.09 23.70 -9.09
N SER A 31 -1.71 23.09 -10.22
CA SER A 31 -1.28 21.68 -10.30
C SER A 31 0.16 21.45 -9.85
N ALA A 32 0.97 22.50 -9.74
CA ALA A 32 2.38 22.38 -9.35
C ALA A 32 2.56 22.23 -7.83
N ALA A 33 1.54 22.51 -7.02
CA ALA A 33 1.57 22.31 -5.57
C ALA A 33 1.14 20.90 -5.11
N VAL A 34 0.72 20.02 -6.03
CA VAL A 34 0.46 18.59 -5.73
C VAL A 34 1.74 17.74 -5.85
N LEU A 35 2.86 18.35 -6.26
CA LEU A 35 4.14 17.66 -6.46
C LEU A 35 4.89 17.32 -5.16
N SER A 36 4.30 17.48 -3.97
CA SER A 36 4.87 16.98 -2.72
C SER A 36 4.38 15.58 -2.32
N SER A 37 3.51 14.92 -3.11
CA SER A 37 3.01 13.56 -2.79
C SER A 37 3.38 12.49 -3.82
N CYS A 38 4.15 12.82 -4.85
CA CYS A 38 4.76 11.82 -5.74
C CYS A 38 6.10 11.35 -5.17
N ALA A 39 6.11 10.79 -3.95
CA ALA A 39 7.19 9.92 -3.49
C ALA A 39 7.04 8.55 -4.20
N GLY A 40 7.12 8.59 -5.53
CA GLY A 40 7.01 7.46 -6.43
C GLY A 40 8.24 7.39 -7.31
N LEU A 41 9.42 7.35 -6.70
CA LEU A 41 10.59 6.78 -7.36
C LEU A 41 10.43 5.25 -7.33
N PRO A 42 10.74 4.53 -8.42
CA PRO A 42 10.89 3.08 -8.34
C PRO A 42 12.07 2.73 -7.42
N GLY A 43 11.83 1.84 -6.45
CA GLY A 43 12.84 0.87 -5.98
C GLY A 43 13.78 1.30 -4.84
N GLY A 44 13.27 2.03 -3.84
CA GLY A 44 13.96 2.15 -2.54
C GLY A 44 13.25 1.31 -1.47
N THR A 45 13.94 1.01 -0.36
CA THR A 45 13.43 0.23 0.76
C THR A 45 11.99 0.60 1.16
N GLU A 46 11.69 1.89 1.35
CA GLU A 46 10.34 2.35 1.71
C GLU A 46 9.26 2.04 0.68
N GLY A 47 9.61 2.06 -0.61
CA GLY A 47 8.69 1.68 -1.69
C GLY A 47 8.38 0.18 -1.67
N ASP A 48 9.38 -0.64 -1.35
CA ASP A 48 9.21 -2.09 -1.21
C ASP A 48 8.36 -2.43 0.01
N LEU A 49 8.59 -1.74 1.14
CA LEU A 49 7.75 -1.86 2.33
C LEU A 49 6.30 -1.43 2.06
N SER A 50 6.07 -0.28 1.41
CA SER A 50 4.73 0.18 1.04
C SER A 50 4.01 -0.80 0.12
N ARG A 51 4.72 -1.41 -0.84
CA ARG A 51 4.14 -2.41 -1.75
C ARG A 51 3.73 -3.67 -1.00
N ALA A 52 4.58 -4.20 -0.13
CA ALA A 52 4.27 -5.38 0.67
C ALA A 52 3.11 -5.11 1.64
N ALA A 53 3.04 -3.91 2.21
CA ALA A 53 1.92 -3.49 3.03
C ALA A 53 0.60 -3.45 2.23
N ALA A 54 0.60 -2.88 1.02
CA ALA A 54 -0.58 -2.85 0.15
C ALA A 54 -1.05 -4.26 -0.25
N GLN A 55 -0.11 -5.15 -0.57
CA GLN A 55 -0.41 -6.56 -0.87
C GLN A 55 -1.06 -7.24 0.34
N SER A 56 -0.47 -7.07 1.53
CA SER A 56 -0.99 -7.65 2.77
C SER A 56 -2.38 -7.07 3.15
N ALA A 57 -2.60 -5.77 2.92
CA ALA A 57 -3.90 -5.12 3.10
C ALA A 57 -4.96 -5.71 2.17
N SER A 58 -4.62 -5.92 0.90
CA SER A 58 -5.55 -6.53 -0.07
C SER A 58 -5.88 -7.98 0.29
N ALA A 59 -4.91 -8.74 0.79
CA ALA A 59 -5.12 -10.12 1.22
C ALA A 59 -6.03 -10.20 2.46
N THR A 60 -5.77 -9.36 3.47
CA THR A 60 -6.59 -9.27 4.69
C THR A 60 -8.02 -8.80 4.39
N ALA A 61 -8.22 -7.83 3.52
CA ALA A 61 -9.55 -7.41 3.06
C ALA A 61 -10.30 -8.53 2.32
N SER A 62 -9.60 -9.32 1.50
CA SER A 62 -10.21 -10.45 0.79
C SER A 62 -10.66 -11.55 1.76
N ALA A 63 -9.85 -11.81 2.80
CA ALA A 63 -10.19 -12.74 3.86
C ALA A 63 -11.38 -12.27 4.70
N GLU A 64 -11.43 -10.98 5.03
CA GLU A 64 -12.55 -10.35 5.73
C GLU A 64 -13.86 -10.58 4.96
N LEU A 65 -13.87 -10.26 3.67
CA LEU A 65 -15.03 -10.47 2.80
C LEU A 65 -15.43 -11.96 2.71
N ALA A 66 -14.47 -12.87 2.65
CA ALA A 66 -14.76 -14.31 2.65
C ALA A 66 -15.45 -14.76 3.96
N MET A 67 -15.01 -14.22 5.09
CA MET A 67 -15.61 -14.49 6.40
C MET A 67 -17.04 -13.93 6.50
N GLU A 68 -17.30 -12.75 5.96
CA GLU A 68 -18.65 -12.17 5.89
C GLU A 68 -19.57 -13.02 5.00
N LEU A 69 -19.12 -13.36 3.78
CA LEU A 69 -19.92 -14.14 2.84
C LEU A 69 -20.26 -15.53 3.36
N VAL A 70 -19.35 -16.19 4.09
CA VAL A 70 -19.65 -17.51 4.67
C VAL A 70 -20.62 -17.40 5.85
N ALA A 71 -20.51 -16.34 6.66
CA ALA A 71 -21.44 -16.06 7.76
C ALA A 71 -22.85 -15.73 7.25
N GLU A 72 -22.96 -15.03 6.12
CA GLU A 72 -24.23 -14.72 5.44
C GLU A 72 -24.80 -15.89 4.62
N HIS A 73 -24.12 -17.05 4.59
CA HIS A 73 -24.48 -18.19 3.74
C HIS A 73 -24.53 -17.87 2.23
N ARG A 74 -23.74 -16.88 1.80
CA ARG A 74 -23.64 -16.41 0.40
C ARG A 74 -22.47 -17.02 -0.36
N THR A 75 -21.64 -17.81 0.31
CA THR A 75 -20.63 -18.66 -0.31
C THR A 75 -20.54 -20.01 0.40
N THR A 76 -19.75 -20.92 -0.16
CA THR A 76 -19.50 -22.23 0.46
C THR A 76 -18.30 -22.17 1.39
N ARG A 77 -18.29 -23.04 2.41
CA ARG A 77 -17.12 -23.24 3.28
C ARG A 77 -15.85 -23.52 2.47
N ALA A 78 -15.93 -24.40 1.46
CA ALA A 78 -14.79 -24.77 0.65
C ALA A 78 -14.19 -23.55 -0.08
N HIS A 79 -15.03 -22.70 -0.65
CA HIS A 79 -14.59 -21.46 -1.28
C HIS A 79 -13.94 -20.50 -0.28
N ALA A 80 -14.55 -20.30 0.90
CA ALA A 80 -13.97 -19.45 1.93
C ALA A 80 -12.59 -19.96 2.40
N VAL A 81 -12.44 -21.28 2.60
CA VAL A 81 -11.14 -21.87 2.96
C VAL A 81 -10.08 -21.63 1.88
N THR A 82 -10.43 -21.72 0.60
CA THR A 82 -9.50 -21.38 -0.50
C THR A 82 -9.07 -19.93 -0.42
N VAL A 83 -10.00 -18.97 -0.35
CA VAL A 83 -9.65 -17.54 -0.26
C VAL A 83 -8.78 -17.23 0.96
N LEU A 84 -9.09 -17.81 2.11
CA LEU A 84 -8.30 -17.65 3.34
C LEU A 84 -6.91 -18.28 3.23
N SER A 85 -6.76 -19.36 2.45
CA SER A 85 -5.47 -20.00 2.19
C SER A 85 -4.62 -19.13 1.28
N ASP A 86 -5.20 -18.66 0.18
CA ASP A 86 -4.51 -17.80 -0.79
C ASP A 86 -4.09 -16.48 -0.13
N ALA A 87 -4.96 -15.89 0.72
CA ALA A 87 -4.64 -14.70 1.49
C ALA A 87 -3.48 -14.93 2.48
N LEU A 88 -3.44 -16.09 3.14
CA LEU A 88 -2.34 -16.45 4.04
C LEU A 88 -1.03 -16.61 3.27
N ASP A 89 -1.06 -17.30 2.12
CA ASP A 89 0.12 -17.49 1.28
C ASP A 89 0.66 -16.14 0.76
N GLU A 90 -0.22 -15.22 0.36
CA GLU A 90 0.15 -13.86 -0.07
C GLU A 90 0.79 -13.05 1.08
N VAL A 91 0.22 -13.11 2.28
CA VAL A 91 0.76 -12.44 3.47
C VAL A 91 2.14 -13.02 3.85
N LEU A 92 2.32 -14.34 3.78
CA LEU A 92 3.61 -14.98 4.07
C LEU A 92 4.66 -14.69 2.98
N ALA A 93 4.24 -14.55 1.73
CA ALA A 93 5.11 -14.09 0.65
C ALA A 93 5.55 -12.63 0.88
N ALA A 94 4.63 -11.75 1.25
CA ALA A 94 4.92 -10.37 1.62
C ALA A 94 5.86 -10.29 2.83
N TYR A 95 5.64 -11.11 3.86
CA TYR A 95 6.54 -11.22 5.02
C TYR A 95 7.96 -11.55 4.57
N SER A 96 8.11 -12.58 3.74
CA SER A 96 9.41 -13.04 3.25
C SER A 96 10.11 -11.98 2.40
N ALA A 97 9.35 -11.26 1.57
CA ALA A 97 9.86 -10.13 0.79
C ALA A 97 10.37 -9.01 1.70
N VAL A 98 9.57 -8.59 2.69
CA VAL A 98 9.95 -7.54 3.66
C VAL A 98 11.17 -7.94 4.48
N ALA A 99 11.23 -9.19 4.95
CA ALA A 99 12.35 -9.69 5.73
C ALA A 99 13.67 -9.66 4.94
N ALA A 100 13.59 -9.84 3.62
CA ALA A 100 14.73 -9.79 2.72
C ALA A 100 15.15 -8.36 2.31
N VAL A 101 14.34 -7.33 2.60
CA VAL A 101 14.67 -5.94 2.26
C VAL A 101 15.89 -5.49 3.05
N GLU A 102 16.94 -5.08 2.35
CA GLU A 102 18.11 -4.43 2.94
C GLU A 102 17.75 -3.01 3.41
N VAL A 103 18.23 -2.65 4.60
CA VAL A 103 17.98 -1.35 5.23
C VAL A 103 19.31 -0.62 5.41
N ALA A 104 19.37 0.64 5.02
CA ALA A 104 20.55 1.50 5.11
C ALA A 104 20.53 2.39 6.37
N THR A 105 19.34 2.70 6.89
CA THR A 105 19.16 3.59 8.03
C THR A 105 18.44 2.93 9.20
N GLY A 106 18.62 3.50 10.41
CA GLY A 106 17.89 3.06 11.60
C GLY A 106 16.37 3.27 11.49
N GLN A 107 15.93 4.28 10.73
CA GLN A 107 14.51 4.52 10.49
C GLN A 107 13.90 3.43 9.60
N GLU A 108 14.55 3.11 8.47
CA GLU A 108 14.13 2.03 7.58
C GLU A 108 14.08 0.68 8.32
N ALA A 109 15.05 0.42 9.20
CA ALA A 109 15.05 -0.76 10.06
C ALA A 109 13.83 -0.81 11.00
N ALA A 110 13.46 0.34 11.59
CA ALA A 110 12.30 0.45 12.45
C ALA A 110 10.99 0.24 11.69
N HIS A 111 10.84 0.84 10.50
CA HIS A 111 9.67 0.63 9.65
C HIS A 111 9.54 -0.81 9.18
N ARG A 112 10.64 -1.44 8.75
CA ARG A 112 10.66 -2.86 8.38
C ARG A 112 10.20 -3.74 9.54
N ALA A 113 10.71 -3.48 10.75
CA ALA A 113 10.30 -4.23 11.94
C ALA A 113 8.82 -4.04 12.28
N ALA A 114 8.32 -2.81 12.22
CA ALA A 114 6.91 -2.50 12.45
C ALA A 114 6.00 -3.19 11.41
N LEU A 115 6.40 -3.19 10.14
CA LEU A 115 5.64 -3.89 9.10
C LEU A 115 5.65 -5.41 9.30
N LEU A 116 6.80 -6.01 9.61
CA LEU A 116 6.90 -7.45 9.88
C LEU A 116 6.00 -7.88 11.03
N ASP A 117 5.95 -7.11 12.12
CA ASP A 117 5.05 -7.36 13.26
C ASP A 117 3.58 -7.41 12.82
N ARG A 118 3.17 -6.50 11.92
CA ARG A 118 1.77 -6.46 11.46
C ARG A 118 1.44 -7.50 10.40
N ILE A 119 2.38 -7.86 9.54
CA ILE A 119 2.21 -8.96 8.60
C ILE A 119 2.15 -10.30 9.36
N ASP A 120 2.95 -10.49 10.41
CA ASP A 120 2.88 -11.67 11.28
C ASP A 120 1.54 -11.77 12.03
N ALA A 121 1.06 -10.63 12.56
CA ALA A 121 -0.27 -10.55 13.16
C ALA A 121 -1.37 -10.90 12.14
N ALA A 122 -1.26 -10.45 10.89
CA ALA A 122 -2.18 -10.83 9.81
C ALA A 122 -2.14 -12.33 9.50
N ALA A 123 -0.95 -12.93 9.39
CA ALA A 123 -0.82 -14.37 9.17
C ALA A 123 -1.47 -15.18 10.31
N THR A 124 -1.29 -14.74 11.56
CA THR A 124 -1.92 -15.34 12.73
C THR A 124 -3.45 -15.28 12.65
N VAL A 125 -4.02 -14.09 12.38
CA VAL A 125 -5.47 -13.91 12.28
C VAL A 125 -6.05 -14.71 11.11
N LEU A 126 -5.35 -14.80 9.98
CA LEU A 126 -5.76 -15.63 8.84
C LEU A 126 -5.77 -17.12 9.20
N GLY A 127 -4.81 -17.60 9.98
CA GLY A 127 -4.82 -18.95 10.54
C GLY A 127 -6.03 -19.21 11.44
N GLU A 128 -6.37 -18.25 12.30
CA GLU A 128 -7.55 -18.31 13.15
C GLU A 128 -8.86 -18.27 12.34
N ALA A 129 -8.92 -17.47 11.27
CA ALA A 129 -10.06 -17.41 10.35
C ALA A 129 -10.32 -18.76 9.69
N ARG A 130 -9.25 -19.45 9.27
CA ARG A 130 -9.34 -20.82 8.72
C ARG A 130 -9.85 -21.79 9.78
N ALA A 131 -9.24 -21.78 10.97
CA ALA A 131 -9.67 -22.64 12.08
C ALA A 131 -11.15 -22.40 12.42
N ARG A 132 -11.59 -21.14 12.40
CA ARG A 132 -12.99 -20.78 12.64
C ARG A 132 -13.94 -21.28 11.55
N THR A 133 -13.54 -21.14 10.29
CA THR A 133 -14.26 -21.66 9.12
C THR A 133 -14.34 -23.20 9.14
N ASP A 134 -13.33 -23.84 9.71
CA ASP A 134 -13.28 -25.29 9.94
C ASP A 134 -13.99 -25.76 11.21
N ALA A 135 -14.67 -24.84 11.92
CA ALA A 135 -15.42 -25.10 13.14
C ALA A 135 -14.56 -25.72 14.27
N VAL A 136 -13.29 -25.35 14.35
CA VAL A 136 -12.42 -25.70 15.47
C VAL A 136 -12.94 -25.02 16.75
N ALA A 137 -13.21 -25.82 17.79
CA ALA A 137 -13.90 -25.36 19.00
C ALA A 137 -13.17 -24.24 19.76
N THR A 138 -11.85 -24.18 19.66
CA THR A 138 -11.00 -23.18 20.32
C THR A 138 -10.75 -21.94 19.47
N ALA A 139 -11.27 -21.88 18.24
CA ALA A 139 -11.08 -20.73 17.38
C ALA A 139 -11.85 -19.51 17.92
N PRO A 140 -11.31 -18.29 17.79
CA PRO A 140 -12.02 -17.07 18.15
C PRO A 140 -13.34 -16.91 17.37
N SER A 141 -14.25 -16.08 17.87
CA SER A 141 -15.54 -15.90 17.20
C SER A 141 -15.36 -15.29 15.80
N ALA A 142 -16.32 -15.54 14.90
CA ALA A 142 -16.24 -14.98 13.55
C ALA A 142 -16.20 -13.44 13.57
N ALA A 143 -16.98 -12.82 14.48
CA ALA A 143 -16.98 -11.37 14.66
C ALA A 143 -15.61 -10.84 15.13
N ASP A 144 -14.96 -11.52 16.08
CA ASP A 144 -13.64 -11.11 16.57
C ASP A 144 -12.57 -11.22 15.48
N VAL A 145 -12.60 -12.31 14.70
CA VAL A 145 -11.66 -12.51 13.59
C VAL A 145 -11.89 -11.45 12.50
N THR A 146 -13.14 -11.25 12.07
CA THR A 146 -13.47 -10.24 11.04
C THR A 146 -13.07 -8.84 11.49
N GLY A 147 -13.35 -8.45 12.74
CA GLY A 147 -12.93 -7.16 13.28
C GLY A 147 -11.40 -6.98 13.29
N ARG A 148 -10.66 -8.01 13.69
CA ARG A 148 -9.18 -7.97 13.65
C ARG A 148 -8.62 -7.92 12.23
N LEU A 149 -9.24 -8.60 11.27
CA LEU A 149 -8.87 -8.47 9.86
C LEU A 149 -9.11 -7.04 9.37
N ALA A 150 -10.25 -6.43 9.68
CA ALA A 150 -10.55 -5.05 9.31
C ALA A 150 -9.54 -4.05 9.91
N ASP A 151 -9.20 -4.20 11.19
CA ASP A 151 -8.20 -3.35 11.86
C ASP A 151 -6.82 -3.47 11.20
N LEU A 152 -6.41 -4.69 10.83
CA LEU A 152 -5.16 -4.96 10.12
C LEU A 152 -5.18 -4.41 8.70
N THR A 153 -6.27 -4.61 7.95
CA THR A 153 -6.47 -4.01 6.62
C THR A 153 -6.27 -2.49 6.70
N GLY A 154 -6.89 -1.84 7.68
CA GLY A 154 -6.78 -0.40 7.90
C GLY A 154 -5.35 0.04 8.21
N TYR A 155 -4.67 -0.66 9.13
CA TYR A 155 -3.27 -0.35 9.46
C TYR A 155 -2.35 -0.53 8.24
N LEU A 156 -2.46 -1.67 7.55
CA LEU A 156 -1.58 -2.01 6.42
C LEU A 156 -1.80 -1.05 5.24
N SER A 157 -3.05 -0.62 5.01
CA SER A 157 -3.37 0.41 4.01
C SER A 157 -2.74 1.76 4.38
N ALA A 158 -2.90 2.19 5.64
CA ALA A 158 -2.30 3.43 6.12
C ALA A 158 -0.76 3.40 6.03
N PHE A 159 -0.14 2.27 6.37
CA PHE A 159 1.30 2.07 6.21
C PHE A 159 1.71 2.18 4.73
N ALA A 160 0.96 1.54 3.83
CA ALA A 160 1.22 1.59 2.39
C ALA A 160 1.19 3.02 1.83
N GLU A 161 0.27 3.83 2.34
CA GLU A 161 0.12 5.27 2.03
C GLU A 161 1.20 6.15 2.69
N GLY A 162 2.06 5.58 3.52
CA GLY A 162 3.19 6.26 4.16
C GLY A 162 2.92 6.75 5.59
N SER A 163 1.80 6.38 6.20
CA SER A 163 1.51 6.66 7.61
C SER A 163 2.23 5.63 8.49
N ARG A 164 3.38 6.01 9.04
CA ARG A 164 4.28 5.14 9.81
C ARG A 164 5.03 5.88 10.91
#